data_AF-A0A7S0GGT4-F1
#
_entry.id   AF-A0A7S0GGT4-F1
#
_cell.length_a   1.000
_cell.length_b   1.000
_cell.length_c   1.000
_cell.angle_alpha   90.00
_cell.angle_beta   90.00
_cell.angle_gamma   90.00
#
_symmetry.space_group_name_H-M   'P 1'
#
loop_
_entity.id
_entity.type
_entity.pdbx_description
1 polymer ?
#
loop_
_entity_poly.entity_id
_entity_poly.type
_entity_poly.pdbx_seq_one_letter_code
_entity_poly.pdbx_strand_id
1 'polypeptide(L)'
;LIPVIRAVCLSFNNGLKVDAIYGTKKLQKNMEMKFKRTMFVTVGTTSFDCLISSVSTNAFIETISALGYSRLVIQYGRGAKPTLDNVVDTTTKNLVEVESYRFKPSLQPDMEAASIIISHAGAGSIMECLNLRKRCVVVINDSLM
;
A
#
# COMPACT_ATOMS: atom_id res chain seq x y z
N LEU A 1 22.57 -1.74 -32.89
CA LEU A 1 22.04 -0.35 -32.93
C LEU A 1 20.52 -0.41 -32.78
N ILE A 2 20.00 -0.22 -31.57
CA ILE A 2 18.56 -0.08 -31.30
C ILE A 2 18.37 1.34 -30.79
N PRO A 3 17.76 2.26 -31.54
CA PRO A 3 17.56 3.62 -31.06
C PRO A 3 16.28 3.70 -30.23
N VAL A 4 16.44 4.25 -29.03
CA VAL A 4 15.55 5.24 -28.42
C VAL A 4 14.12 4.79 -28.11
N ILE A 5 13.94 4.16 -26.94
CA ILE A 5 12.75 4.41 -26.11
C ILE A 5 13.21 5.28 -24.94
N ARG A 6 13.42 6.56 -25.27
CA ARG A 6 13.57 7.64 -24.30
C ARG A 6 12.26 8.44 -24.35
N ALA A 7 11.26 7.94 -23.64
CA ALA A 7 10.06 8.73 -23.33
C ALA A 7 10.03 8.91 -21.81
N VAL A 8 10.90 9.80 -21.36
CA VAL A 8 10.69 10.54 -20.11
C VAL A 8 9.43 11.37 -20.34
N CYS A 9 8.36 11.06 -19.63
CA CYS A 9 7.27 12.00 -19.43
C CYS A 9 7.08 12.16 -17.91
N LEU A 10 7.96 12.98 -17.35
CA LEU A 10 7.70 13.74 -16.14
C LEU A 10 6.83 14.95 -16.54
N SER A 11 5.79 15.20 -15.73
CA SER A 11 4.94 16.39 -15.60
C SER A 11 3.48 16.12 -15.98
N PHE A 12 2.57 16.09 -15.02
CA PHE A 12 1.86 17.26 -14.44
C PHE A 12 0.96 17.99 -15.46
N ASN A 13 -0.33 17.95 -15.15
CA ASN A 13 -1.42 18.81 -15.61
C ASN A 13 -1.78 18.86 -17.10
N ASN A 14 -3.10 18.82 -17.28
CA ASN A 14 -3.90 19.15 -18.45
C ASN A 14 -4.11 18.01 -19.45
N GLY A 15 -5.40 17.68 -19.62
CA GLY A 15 -5.91 16.54 -20.33
C GLY A 15 -5.37 16.43 -21.76
N LEU A 16 -4.71 15.31 -22.03
CA LEU A 16 -4.62 14.75 -23.37
C LEU A 16 -5.51 13.51 -23.41
N LYS A 17 -6.54 13.54 -24.27
CA LYS A 17 -7.22 12.34 -24.75
C LYS A 17 -6.19 11.47 -25.45
N VAL A 18 -5.81 10.36 -24.82
CA VAL A 18 -4.87 9.37 -25.35
C VAL A 18 -5.64 8.33 -26.18
N ASP A 19 -6.46 8.76 -27.13
CA ASP A 19 -7.42 7.87 -27.80
C ASP A 19 -6.95 7.29 -29.15
N ALA A 20 -5.72 7.52 -29.61
CA ALA A 20 -5.43 7.25 -31.04
C ALA A 20 -4.13 6.54 -31.45
N ILE A 21 -3.30 5.97 -30.55
CA ILE A 21 -2.03 5.34 -31.02
C ILE A 21 -1.77 3.91 -30.51
N TYR A 22 -2.43 3.42 -29.46
CA TYR A 22 -2.07 2.13 -28.88
C TYR A 22 -3.19 1.10 -28.92
N GLY A 23 -3.33 0.45 -30.07
CA GLY A 23 -4.03 -0.82 -30.18
C GLY A 23 -3.30 -1.89 -29.38
N THR A 24 -3.94 -2.41 -28.32
CA THR A 24 -4.05 -3.83 -27.95
C THR A 24 -4.62 -3.92 -26.52
N LYS A 25 -5.81 -4.52 -26.37
CA LYS A 25 -6.40 -4.89 -25.07
C LYS A 25 -5.44 -5.68 -24.16
N LYS A 26 -4.44 -6.35 -24.76
CA LYS A 26 -3.39 -7.10 -24.08
C LYS A 26 -2.35 -6.20 -23.39
N LEU A 27 -1.99 -5.05 -23.97
CA LEU A 27 -1.15 -4.06 -23.29
C LEU A 27 -1.92 -3.26 -22.26
N GLN A 28 -3.19 -2.93 -22.50
CA GLN A 28 -4.07 -2.33 -21.49
C GLN A 28 -4.20 -3.25 -20.25
N LYS A 29 -4.45 -4.55 -20.45
CA LYS A 29 -4.44 -5.54 -19.36
C LYS A 29 -3.06 -5.69 -18.69
N ASN A 30 -1.97 -5.61 -19.45
CA ASN A 30 -0.61 -5.59 -18.90
C ASN A 30 -0.24 -4.27 -18.21
N MET A 31 -0.97 -3.17 -18.49
CA MET A 31 -0.86 -1.88 -17.82
C MET A 31 -1.78 -1.77 -16.59
N GLU A 32 -2.95 -2.41 -16.58
CA GLU A 32 -3.75 -2.62 -15.37
C GLU A 32 -3.04 -3.53 -14.37
N MET A 33 -2.24 -4.49 -14.86
CA MET A 33 -1.28 -5.25 -14.05
C MET A 33 -0.07 -4.40 -13.59
N LYS A 34 0.04 -3.14 -14.04
CA LYS A 34 1.22 -2.27 -13.84
C LYS A 34 0.96 -1.34 -12.66
N PHE A 35 1.78 -1.58 -11.63
CA PHE A 35 1.80 -0.97 -10.30
C PHE A 35 0.70 -1.42 -9.35
N LYS A 36 0.82 -2.66 -8.86
CA LYS A 36 0.25 -3.03 -7.55
C LYS A 36 0.78 -2.05 -6.49
N ARG A 37 -0.03 -1.04 -6.14
CA ARG A 37 0.29 -0.12 -5.05
C ARG A 37 0.05 -0.82 -3.73
N THR A 38 1.14 -1.07 -3.03
CA THR A 38 1.10 -1.70 -1.70
C THR A 38 1.00 -0.61 -0.64
N MET A 39 0.05 -0.79 0.28
CA MET A 39 -0.03 -0.13 1.56
C MET A 39 0.51 -1.08 2.63
N PHE A 40 1.46 -0.60 3.43
CA PHE A 40 2.02 -1.37 4.52
C PHE A 40 1.63 -0.75 5.86
N VAL A 41 1.07 -1.54 6.76
CA VAL A 41 0.69 -1.13 8.12
C VAL A 41 1.58 -1.86 9.11
N THR A 42 2.19 -1.15 10.04
CA THR A 42 3.03 -1.75 11.09
C THR A 42 2.79 -1.09 12.44
N VAL A 43 2.60 -1.92 13.47
CA VAL A 43 2.57 -1.48 14.88
C VAL A 43 3.92 -1.70 15.56
N GLY A 44 4.92 -2.21 14.85
CA GLY A 44 6.20 -2.60 15.41
C GLY A 44 6.08 -3.80 16.36
N THR A 45 6.81 -3.75 17.47
CA THR A 45 6.82 -4.83 18.48
C THR A 45 5.73 -4.67 19.56
N THR A 46 5.02 -3.55 19.57
CA THR A 46 3.94 -3.29 20.52
C THR A 46 2.61 -3.91 20.04
N SER A 47 1.61 -3.87 20.91
CA SER A 47 0.22 -4.15 20.55
C SER A 47 -0.50 -2.82 20.33
N PHE A 48 -1.21 -2.69 19.20
CA PHE A 48 -2.10 -1.57 18.97
C PHE A 48 -3.36 -2.07 18.24
N ASP A 49 -4.18 -2.81 18.99
CA ASP A 49 -5.34 -3.51 18.44
C ASP A 49 -6.39 -2.55 17.86
N CYS A 50 -6.48 -1.31 18.35
CA CYS A 50 -7.35 -0.28 17.78
C CYS A 50 -6.96 0.07 16.33
N LEU A 51 -5.66 0.22 16.04
CA LEU A 51 -5.21 0.45 14.65
C LEU A 51 -5.48 -0.78 13.79
N ILE A 52 -5.13 -1.97 14.28
CA ILE A 52 -5.31 -3.22 13.53
C ILE A 52 -6.79 -3.46 13.21
N SER A 53 -7.69 -3.30 14.18
CA SER A 53 -9.12 -3.43 13.97
C SER A 53 -9.64 -2.38 12.98
N SER A 54 -9.19 -1.12 13.07
CA SER A 54 -9.61 -0.05 12.16
C SER A 54 -9.22 -0.32 10.70
N VAL A 55 -7.97 -0.74 10.46
CA VAL A 55 -7.50 -1.10 9.11
C VAL A 55 -8.05 -2.45 8.63
N SER A 56 -8.65 -3.22 9.53
CA SER A 56 -9.26 -4.52 9.24
C SER A 56 -10.75 -4.45 8.92
N THR A 57 -11.27 -3.28 8.54
CA THR A 57 -12.68 -3.08 8.18
C THR A 57 -12.89 -3.06 6.67
N ASN A 58 -14.06 -3.51 6.20
CA ASN A 58 -14.43 -3.39 4.79
C ASN A 58 -14.42 -1.93 4.31
N ALA A 59 -14.88 -1.00 5.15
CA ALA A 59 -14.84 0.43 4.84
C ALA A 59 -13.42 0.94 4.56
N PHE A 60 -12.43 0.46 5.32
CA PHE A 60 -11.03 0.78 5.05
C PHE A 60 -10.55 0.18 3.72
N ILE A 61 -10.91 -1.08 3.44
CA ILE A 61 -10.56 -1.74 2.17
C ILE A 61 -11.14 -0.98 0.97
N GLU A 62 -12.42 -0.61 1.03
CA GLU A 62 -13.09 0.18 0.00
C GLU A 62 -12.39 1.54 -0.20
N THR A 63 -11.99 2.18 0.90
CA THR A 63 -11.26 3.46 0.85
C THR A 63 -9.91 3.30 0.15
N ILE A 64 -9.09 2.30 0.51
CA ILE A 64 -7.77 2.14 -0.10
C ILE A 64 -7.88 1.69 -1.57
N SER A 65 -8.90 0.89 -1.89
CA SER A 65 -9.21 0.48 -3.25
C SER A 65 -9.59 1.68 -4.12
N ALA A 66 -10.45 2.57 -3.62
CA ALA A 66 -10.79 3.83 -4.28
C ALA A 66 -9.58 4.77 -4.48
N LEU A 67 -8.59 4.71 -3.57
CA LEU A 67 -7.31 5.41 -3.70
C LEU A 67 -6.31 4.72 -4.66
N GLY A 68 -6.68 3.57 -5.24
CA GLY A 68 -5.89 2.81 -6.20
C GLY A 68 -4.84 1.88 -5.59
N TYR A 69 -4.98 1.51 -4.31
CA TYR A 69 -4.17 0.48 -3.68
C TYR A 69 -4.82 -0.90 -3.91
N SER A 70 -4.02 -1.87 -4.32
CA SER A 70 -4.48 -3.24 -4.61
C SER A 70 -3.88 -4.29 -3.69
N ARG A 71 -2.99 -3.89 -2.77
CA ARG A 71 -2.41 -4.77 -1.77
C ARG A 71 -2.28 -4.07 -0.43
N LEU A 72 -2.75 -4.73 0.63
CA LEU A 72 -2.62 -4.34 2.02
C LEU A 72 -1.78 -5.38 2.75
N VAL A 73 -0.66 -4.96 3.34
CA VAL A 73 0.20 -5.82 4.16
C VAL A 73 0.16 -5.30 5.59
N ILE A 74 -0.18 -6.16 6.55
CA ILE A 74 -0.37 -5.79 7.96
C ILE A 74 0.60 -6.55 8.85
N GLN A 75 1.46 -5.81 9.53
CA GLN A 75 2.28 -6.31 10.63
C GLN A 75 1.64 -5.91 11.97
N TYR A 76 1.13 -6.90 12.73
CA TYR A 76 0.26 -6.68 13.90
C TYR A 76 0.92 -6.89 15.28
N GLY A 77 2.22 -7.19 15.32
CA GLY A 77 3.01 -7.24 16.55
C GLY A 77 2.50 -8.25 17.59
N ARG A 78 2.34 -7.82 18.86
CA ARG A 78 1.89 -8.72 19.94
C ARG A 78 0.37 -8.91 20.00
N GLY A 79 -0.38 -8.06 19.30
CA GLY A 79 -1.84 -8.05 19.32
C GLY A 79 -2.53 -9.25 18.68
N ALA A 80 -3.84 -9.12 18.51
CA ALA A 80 -4.67 -10.12 17.85
C ALA A 80 -4.39 -10.15 16.33
N LYS A 81 -4.45 -11.34 15.74
CA LYS A 81 -4.36 -11.48 14.28
C LYS A 81 -5.60 -10.84 13.65
N PRO A 82 -5.46 -9.99 12.61
CA PRO A 82 -6.60 -9.48 11.88
C PRO A 82 -7.35 -10.62 11.18
N THR A 83 -8.68 -10.56 11.19
CA THR A 83 -9.58 -11.58 10.61
C THR A 83 -9.95 -11.29 9.15
N LEU A 84 -9.22 -10.40 8.48
CA LEU A 84 -9.44 -10.12 7.06
C LEU A 84 -8.69 -11.10 6.18
N ASP A 85 -9.41 -11.63 5.19
CA ASP A 85 -8.85 -12.32 4.04
C ASP A 85 -8.88 -11.40 2.81
N ASN A 86 -8.51 -11.93 1.63
CA ASN A 86 -8.60 -11.17 0.38
C ASN A 86 -10.06 -10.72 0.13
N VAL A 87 -10.26 -9.41 -0.01
CA VAL A 87 -11.59 -8.81 -0.17
C VAL A 87 -11.72 -8.24 -1.57
N VAL A 88 -12.85 -8.53 -2.22
CA VAL A 88 -13.25 -7.82 -3.44
C VAL A 88 -14.05 -6.60 -3.01
N ASP A 89 -13.56 -5.42 -3.37
CA ASP A 89 -14.28 -4.17 -3.14
C ASP A 89 -15.59 -4.17 -3.93
N THR A 90 -16.71 -4.00 -3.23
CA THR A 90 -18.06 -4.01 -3.83
C THR A 90 -18.28 -2.85 -4.80
N THR A 91 -17.63 -1.72 -4.56
CA THR A 91 -17.83 -0.47 -5.32
C THR A 91 -17.05 -0.50 -6.62
N THR A 92 -15.75 -0.76 -6.54
CA THR A 92 -14.87 -0.74 -7.72
C THR A 92 -14.75 -2.11 -8.40
N LYS A 93 -15.22 -3.18 -7.75
CA LYS A 93 -15.04 -4.59 -8.17
C LYS A 93 -13.57 -5.00 -8.28
N ASN A 94 -12.66 -4.25 -7.65
CA ASN A 94 -11.24 -4.57 -7.62
C ASN A 94 -10.94 -5.56 -6.48
N LEU A 95 -10.03 -6.49 -6.75
CA LEU A 95 -9.49 -7.37 -5.73
C LEU A 95 -8.41 -6.64 -4.94
N VAL A 96 -8.57 -6.58 -3.62
CA VAL A 96 -7.53 -6.13 -2.69
C VAL A 96 -6.92 -7.36 -2.03
N GLU A 97 -5.63 -7.58 -2.31
CA GLU A 97 -4.87 -8.65 -1.68
C GLU A 97 -4.50 -8.24 -0.26
N VAL A 98 -4.91 -9.03 0.73
CA VAL A 98 -4.63 -8.78 2.15
C VAL A 98 -3.67 -9.85 2.65
N GLU A 99 -2.51 -9.41 3.15
CA GLU A 99 -1.54 -10.26 3.83
C GLU A 99 -1.35 -9.75 5.25
N SER A 100 -1.28 -10.65 6.23
CA SER A 100 -0.98 -10.28 7.61
C SER A 100 0.04 -11.22 8.24
N TYR A 101 0.96 -10.65 9.02
CA TYR A 101 1.97 -11.41 9.74
C TYR A 101 2.29 -10.77 11.09
N ARG A 102 2.81 -11.59 12.00
CA ARG A 102 3.16 -11.14 13.35
C ARG A 102 4.53 -10.47 13.37
N PHE A 103 5.56 -11.23 13.00
CA PHE A 103 6.95 -10.83 12.99
C PHE A 103 7.65 -11.39 11.75
N LYS A 104 8.60 -10.62 11.21
CA LYS A 104 9.60 -11.05 10.23
C LYS A 104 10.97 -10.63 10.75
N PRO A 105 12.07 -11.29 10.33
CA PRO A 105 13.43 -10.90 10.72
C PRO A 105 13.77 -9.45 10.32
N SER A 106 13.16 -8.95 9.25
CA SER A 106 13.26 -7.55 8.83
C SER A 106 11.94 -7.09 8.20
N LEU A 107 11.57 -5.84 8.47
CA LEU A 107 10.44 -5.16 7.84
C LEU A 107 10.86 -4.42 6.56
N GLN A 108 12.17 -4.24 6.35
CA GLN A 108 12.73 -3.46 5.25
C GLN A 108 12.19 -3.87 3.87
N PRO A 109 12.09 -5.18 3.51
CA PRO A 109 11.54 -5.57 2.20
C PRO A 109 10.09 -5.13 1.99
N ASP A 110 9.26 -5.18 3.03
CA ASP A 110 7.87 -4.76 2.97
C ASP A 110 7.76 -3.23 2.88
N MET A 111 8.62 -2.50 3.63
CA MET A 111 8.70 -1.04 3.56
C MET A 111 9.22 -0.55 2.20
N GLU A 112 10.18 -1.25 1.59
CA GLU A 112 10.70 -0.98 0.25
C GLU A 112 9.66 -1.23 -0.84
N ALA A 113 8.87 -2.30 -0.72
CA ALA A 113 7.77 -2.59 -1.65
C ALA A 113 6.56 -1.64 -1.47
N ALA A 114 6.42 -1.04 -0.28
CA ALA A 114 5.33 -0.14 0.02
C ALA A 114 5.43 1.19 -0.72
N SER A 115 4.28 1.67 -1.16
CA SER A 115 4.10 3.03 -1.70
C SER A 115 3.69 4.04 -0.62
N ILE A 116 3.06 3.53 0.46
CA ILE A 116 2.77 4.26 1.69
C ILE A 116 2.89 3.32 2.88
N ILE A 117 3.37 3.85 3.99
CA ILE A 117 3.52 3.14 5.25
C ILE A 117 2.64 3.83 6.30
N ILE A 118 1.85 3.07 7.05
CA ILE A 118 1.09 3.53 8.21
C ILE A 118 1.76 2.93 9.45
N SER A 119 2.24 3.78 10.35
CA SER A 119 3.01 3.34 11.53
C SER A 119 2.52 4.00 12.81
N HIS A 120 2.55 3.24 13.91
CA HIS A 120 2.24 3.72 15.26
C HIS A 120 3.34 4.63 15.88
N ALA A 121 3.99 5.50 15.11
CA ALA A 121 5.01 6.40 15.66
C ALA A 121 6.22 5.73 16.37
N GLY A 122 6.46 4.43 16.18
CA GLY A 122 7.61 3.76 16.78
C GLY A 122 8.90 4.38 16.23
N ALA A 123 9.83 4.78 17.10
CA ALA A 123 11.06 5.48 16.69
C ALA A 123 11.83 4.72 15.59
N GLY A 124 11.96 3.40 15.71
CA GLY A 124 12.60 2.56 14.69
C GLY A 124 11.87 2.60 13.34
N SER A 125 10.54 2.44 13.35
CA SER A 125 9.73 2.47 12.13
C SER A 125 9.75 3.84 11.45
N ILE A 126 9.75 4.95 12.22
CA ILE A 126 9.89 6.31 11.67
C ILE A 126 11.26 6.48 11.02
N MET A 127 12.34 6.14 11.73
CA MET A 127 13.70 6.27 11.22
C MET A 127 13.89 5.48 9.93
N GLU A 128 13.34 4.27 9.86
CA GLU A 128 13.45 3.43 8.68
C GLU A 128 12.61 3.96 7.50
N CYS A 129 11.42 4.50 7.75
CA CYS A 129 10.65 5.21 6.71
C CYS A 129 11.43 6.39 6.13
N LEU A 130 12.07 7.19 6.98
CA LEU A 130 12.87 8.35 6.57
C LEU A 130 14.10 7.93 5.76
N ASN A 131 14.83 6.91 6.24
CA ASN A 131 16.00 6.36 5.55
C ASN A 131 15.64 5.84 4.14
N LEU A 132 14.51 5.13 4.01
CA LEU A 132 14.01 4.61 2.74
C LEU A 132 13.31 5.68 1.87
N ARG A 133 13.21 6.93 2.36
CA ARG A 133 12.50 8.05 1.72
C ARG A 133 11.07 7.69 1.34
N LYS A 134 10.39 6.93 2.21
CA LYS A 134 9.01 6.47 2.03
C LYS A 134 8.02 7.46 2.59
N ARG A 135 6.84 7.51 1.97
CA ARG A 135 5.69 8.23 2.52
C ARG A 135 5.20 7.47 3.75
N CYS A 136 5.26 8.11 4.92
CA CYS A 136 4.84 7.54 6.18
C CYS A 136 3.72 8.38 6.79
N VAL A 137 2.63 7.74 7.17
CA VAL A 137 1.56 8.30 7.99
C VAL A 137 1.76 7.76 9.40
N VAL A 138 1.90 8.67 10.35
CA VAL A 138 2.08 8.34 11.75
C VAL A 138 0.73 8.40 12.45
N VAL A 139 0.33 7.29 13.06
CA VAL A 139 -0.87 7.18 13.88
C VAL A 139 -0.46 7.18 15.34
N ILE A 140 -1.03 8.08 16.12
CA ILE A 140 -0.76 8.18 17.55
C ILE A 140 -1.67 7.18 18.28
N ASN A 141 -1.12 6.44 19.25
CA ASN A 141 -1.93 5.68 20.20
C ASN A 141 -2.08 6.49 21.48
N ASP A 142 -3.26 7.09 21.64
CA ASP A 142 -3.61 7.82 22.84
C ASP A 142 -3.70 6.93 24.08
N SER A 143 -3.76 5.59 23.93
CA SER A 143 -3.81 4.65 25.07
C SER A 143 -2.44 4.40 25.71
N LEU A 144 -1.35 4.89 25.10
CA LEU A 144 0.02 4.78 25.63
C LEU A 144 0.54 6.10 26.22
N MET A 145 -0.25 7.18 26.18
CA MET A 145 -0.02 8.45 26.88
C MET A 145 -0.92 8.55 28.11
#